data_AF-A0A2E0F533-F1
#
_entry.id   AF-A0A2E0F533-F1
#
_cell.length_a   1.000
_cell.length_b   1.000
_cell.length_c   1.000
_cell.angle_alpha   90.00
_cell.angle_beta   90.00
_cell.angle_gamma   90.00
#
_symmetry.space_group_name_H-M   'P 1'
#
loop_
_entity.id
_entity.type
_entity.pdbx_description
1 polymer ?
#
loop_
_entity_poly.entity_id
_entity_poly.type
_entity_poly.pdbx_seq_one_letter_code
_entity_poly.pdbx_strand_id
1 'polypeptide(L)'
;MPNRKTDTNNQKGFSTDFIGQNWDYPEASYEERERIVDHHRQYQQGLMWTLAYHPRIPKKVRDKVSVWGTCKDEYEREDGWQNQLYIREARRMISDYVMTQKNCERIEVVNDPIGMAAYGMDSHNVRRYVNDLGFVENEGNVEAYVEKPFPISYRSIIPKKSECENLVVPVCLSASHIAFGSIRMEPVFMVLGQSSAIIANLAIEKDIAVQDLNYNKLKSVLIDKGQILE
;
A
#
# COMPACT_ATOMS: atom_id res chain seq x y z
N MET A 1 -3.61 -5.92 19.12
CA MET A 1 -2.46 -6.80 18.83
C MET A 1 -2.41 -7.94 19.85
N PRO A 2 -1.95 -9.16 19.47
CA PRO A 2 -1.72 -10.24 20.42
C PRO A 2 -0.62 -9.89 21.45
N ASN A 3 -0.43 -10.74 22.46
CA ASN A 3 0.69 -10.66 23.41
C ASN A 3 0.82 -9.33 24.18
N ARG A 4 -0.31 -8.68 24.50
CA ARG A 4 -0.39 -7.41 25.26
C ARG A 4 0.40 -6.25 24.62
N LYS A 5 0.57 -6.29 23.30
CA LYS A 5 1.20 -5.23 22.52
C LYS A 5 0.15 -4.25 21.99
N THR A 6 0.61 -3.12 21.47
CA THR A 6 -0.22 -2.16 20.74
C THR A 6 0.45 -1.80 19.42
N ASP A 7 -0.38 -1.41 18.46
CA ASP A 7 0.01 -0.73 17.23
C ASP A 7 0.07 0.77 17.52
N THR A 8 0.95 1.48 16.81
CA THR A 8 0.89 2.93 16.65
C THR A 8 0.90 3.30 15.17
N ASN A 9 -0.02 4.18 14.77
CA ASN A 9 -0.09 4.72 13.41
C ASN A 9 0.07 6.25 13.43
N ASN A 10 0.31 6.82 12.25
CA ASN A 10 0.35 8.26 12.04
C ASN A 10 -0.95 8.92 12.53
N GLN A 11 -0.83 10.11 13.12
CA GLN A 11 -1.99 10.83 13.65
C GLN A 11 -1.75 12.34 13.63
N LYS A 12 -2.73 13.11 13.12
CA LYS A 12 -2.69 14.59 13.03
C LYS A 12 -1.50 15.07 12.15
N GLY A 13 -0.98 16.27 12.44
CA GLY A 13 -0.02 16.96 11.57
C GLY A 13 1.44 16.51 11.74
N PHE A 14 1.90 16.24 12.95
CA PHE A 14 3.27 15.79 13.21
C PHE A 14 3.23 14.52 14.03
N SER A 15 3.69 13.41 13.45
CA SER A 15 3.64 12.07 14.04
C SER A 15 4.66 11.17 13.34
N THR A 16 4.41 9.86 13.31
CA THR A 16 5.31 8.81 12.84
C THR A 16 5.64 8.92 11.34
N ASP A 17 4.86 9.62 10.52
CA ASP A 17 5.24 9.81 9.11
C ASP A 17 6.47 10.72 8.96
N PHE A 18 7.55 10.18 8.37
CA PHE A 18 8.71 10.97 7.97
C PHE A 18 8.47 11.58 6.58
N ILE A 19 7.51 12.50 6.52
CA ILE A 19 6.96 13.06 5.28
C ILE A 19 8.07 13.52 4.33
N GLY A 20 8.01 13.02 3.09
CA GLY A 20 8.91 13.39 2.00
C GLY A 20 10.27 12.70 2.01
N GLN A 21 10.54 11.78 2.93
CA GLN A 21 11.82 11.06 2.99
C GLN A 21 11.80 9.69 2.31
N ASN A 22 10.71 9.36 1.63
CA ASN A 22 10.51 8.08 0.96
C ASN A 22 10.69 8.12 -0.57
N TRP A 23 10.84 9.30 -1.18
CA TRP A 23 10.86 9.50 -2.64
C TRP A 23 11.94 8.69 -3.35
N ASP A 24 13.16 8.67 -2.79
CA ASP A 24 14.31 8.04 -3.43
C ASP A 24 14.34 6.52 -3.24
N TYR A 25 13.60 5.99 -2.25
CA TYR A 25 13.68 4.57 -1.86
C TYR A 25 13.47 3.56 -3.01
N PRO A 26 12.50 3.76 -3.95
CA PRO A 26 12.29 2.82 -5.04
C PRO A 26 13.48 2.70 -6.00
N GLU A 27 14.13 3.82 -6.31
CA GLU A 27 15.25 3.94 -7.26
C GLU A 27 16.62 3.78 -6.60
N ALA A 28 16.70 3.92 -5.28
CA ALA A 28 17.92 3.80 -4.50
C ALA A 28 18.60 2.43 -4.64
N SER A 29 19.93 2.45 -4.62
CA SER A 29 20.79 1.28 -4.43
C SER A 29 20.57 0.64 -3.05
N TYR A 30 21.12 -0.57 -2.84
CA TYR A 30 21.01 -1.24 -1.55
C TYR A 30 21.61 -0.43 -0.41
N GLU A 31 22.80 0.15 -0.62
CA GLU A 31 23.46 1.00 0.39
C GLU A 31 22.65 2.27 0.70
N GLU A 32 22.07 2.91 -0.32
CA GLU A 32 21.20 4.08 -0.12
C GLU A 32 19.91 3.71 0.60
N ARG A 33 19.31 2.56 0.30
CA ARG A 33 18.13 2.06 1.02
C ARG A 33 18.44 1.82 2.49
N GLU A 34 19.59 1.25 2.84
CA GLU A 34 20.01 1.08 4.24
C GLU A 34 20.09 2.43 4.97
N ARG A 35 20.68 3.45 4.33
CA ARG A 35 20.71 4.82 4.88
C ARG A 35 19.30 5.40 5.07
N ILE A 36 18.40 5.20 4.10
CA ILE A 36 17.01 5.65 4.20
C ILE A 36 16.29 4.94 5.36
N VAL A 37 16.45 3.62 5.50
CA VAL A 37 15.90 2.83 6.61
C VAL A 37 16.39 3.35 7.96
N ASP A 38 17.69 3.61 8.06
CA ASP A 38 18.30 4.13 9.27
C ASP A 38 17.80 5.55 9.62
N HIS A 39 17.62 6.42 8.62
CA HIS A 39 17.03 7.75 8.81
C HIS A 39 15.58 7.68 9.33
N HIS A 40 14.76 6.79 8.77
CA HIS A 40 13.40 6.57 9.26
C HIS A 40 13.40 6.04 10.70
N ARG A 41 14.30 5.11 11.04
CA ARG A 41 14.45 4.60 12.41
C ARG A 41 14.85 5.72 13.38
N GLN A 42 15.85 6.52 13.03
CA GLN A 42 16.30 7.65 13.86
C GLN A 42 15.18 8.68 14.06
N TYR A 43 14.38 8.97 13.03
CA TYR A 43 13.21 9.84 13.13
C TYR A 43 12.20 9.30 14.16
N GLN A 44 11.85 8.00 14.08
CA GLN A 44 10.94 7.37 15.04
C GLN A 44 11.50 7.38 16.47
N GLN A 45 12.77 7.01 16.63
CA GLN A 45 13.45 7.00 17.93
C GLN A 45 13.47 8.41 18.55
N GLY A 46 13.79 9.43 17.75
CA GLY A 46 13.77 10.82 18.16
C GLY A 46 12.37 11.30 18.56
N LEU A 47 11.34 10.92 17.81
CA LEU A 47 9.94 11.21 18.13
C LEU A 47 9.54 10.58 19.46
N MET A 48 9.77 9.28 19.64
CA MET A 48 9.41 8.55 20.87
C MET A 48 10.17 9.09 22.09
N TRP A 49 11.46 9.36 21.94
CA TRP A 49 12.26 9.97 23.00
C TRP A 49 11.72 11.36 23.36
N THR A 50 11.39 12.17 22.36
CA THR A 50 10.85 13.53 22.58
C THR A 50 9.55 13.47 23.37
N LEU A 51 8.63 12.58 22.98
CA LEU A 51 7.34 12.39 23.64
C LEU A 51 7.49 11.88 25.08
N ALA A 52 8.45 11.01 25.34
CA ALA A 52 8.67 10.42 26.66
C ALA A 52 9.48 11.31 27.61
N TYR A 53 10.44 12.10 27.11
CA TYR A 53 11.48 12.70 27.97
C TYR A 53 11.73 14.19 27.76
N HIS A 54 11.39 14.78 26.61
CA HIS A 54 11.79 16.17 26.34
C HIS A 54 11.03 17.17 27.26
N PRO A 55 11.71 18.17 27.87
CA PRO A 55 11.10 19.07 28.86
C PRO A 55 9.94 19.91 28.31
N ARG A 56 9.97 20.25 27.01
CA ARG A 56 8.88 20.99 26.33
C ARG A 56 7.57 20.20 26.17
N ILE A 57 7.57 18.88 26.33
CA ILE A 57 6.35 18.08 26.28
C ILE A 57 5.63 18.13 27.64
N PRO A 58 4.30 18.26 27.73
CA PRO A 58 3.60 18.27 29.02
C PRO A 58 3.88 17.02 29.86
N LYS A 59 4.09 17.17 31.18
CA LYS A 59 4.39 16.04 32.09
C LYS A 59 3.38 14.88 31.96
N LYS A 60 2.08 15.21 31.85
CA LYS A 60 1.01 14.23 31.66
C LYS A 60 1.19 13.33 30.43
N VAL A 61 1.81 13.83 29.36
CA VAL A 61 2.10 13.06 28.14
C VAL A 61 3.32 12.20 28.38
N ARG A 62 4.42 12.77 28.91
CA ARG A 62 5.63 12.02 29.26
C ARG A 62 5.36 10.85 30.18
N ASP A 63 4.58 11.06 31.24
CA ASP A 63 4.18 10.00 32.19
C ASP A 63 3.41 8.86 31.52
N LYS A 64 2.67 9.14 30.43
CA LYS A 64 1.91 8.14 29.68
C LYS A 64 2.73 7.45 28.59
N VAL A 65 3.67 8.14 27.96
CA VAL A 65 4.46 7.58 26.86
C VAL A 65 5.67 6.79 27.39
N SER A 66 6.29 7.24 28.48
CA SER A 66 7.50 6.60 29.05
C SER A 66 7.30 5.19 29.61
N VAL A 67 6.05 4.76 29.83
CA VAL A 67 5.76 3.37 30.23
C VAL A 67 5.82 2.39 29.04
N TRP A 68 5.80 2.90 27.81
CA TRP A 68 5.92 2.11 26.60
C TRP A 68 7.39 2.00 26.20
N GLY A 69 7.72 0.88 25.54
CA GLY A 69 9.02 0.61 24.96
C GLY A 69 8.87 -0.24 23.71
N THR A 70 9.99 -0.66 23.15
CA THR A 70 10.01 -1.57 22.00
C THR A 70 9.52 -2.98 22.37
N CYS A 71 9.10 -3.75 21.37
CA CYS A 71 8.74 -5.15 21.56
C CYS A 71 10.00 -5.95 21.93
N LYS A 72 9.98 -6.61 23.10
CA LYS A 72 11.15 -7.34 23.63
C LYS A 72 11.37 -8.71 22.98
N ASP A 73 10.37 -9.23 22.28
CA ASP A 73 10.23 -10.65 21.91
C ASP A 73 9.80 -10.84 20.44
N GLU A 74 9.69 -9.76 19.65
CA GLU A 74 9.27 -9.83 18.24
C GLU A 74 10.40 -9.60 17.25
N TYR A 75 11.44 -8.87 17.64
CA TYR A 75 12.48 -8.44 16.73
C TYR A 75 13.85 -8.87 17.24
N GLU A 76 14.69 -9.32 16.32
CA GLU A 76 16.03 -9.84 16.62
C GLU A 76 17.02 -8.75 17.05
N ARG A 77 16.76 -7.48 16.70
CA ARG A 77 17.64 -6.37 17.06
C ARG A 77 17.66 -6.18 18.58
N GLU A 78 18.86 -5.91 19.12
CA GLU A 78 19.06 -5.64 20.55
C GLU A 78 18.27 -4.42 21.04
N ASP A 79 18.05 -3.42 20.19
CA ASP A 79 17.25 -2.23 20.51
C ASP A 79 15.73 -2.47 20.45
N GLY A 80 15.29 -3.66 20.01
CA GLY A 80 13.89 -4.05 19.88
C GLY A 80 13.12 -3.34 18.75
N TRP A 81 13.80 -2.61 17.87
CA TRP A 81 13.16 -2.00 16.70
C TRP A 81 13.03 -3.01 15.55
N GLN A 82 12.07 -2.76 14.66
CA GLN A 82 11.91 -3.55 13.45
C GLN A 82 13.05 -3.23 12.44
N ASN A 83 13.54 -4.26 11.74
CA ASN A 83 14.59 -4.12 10.72
C ASN A 83 14.04 -3.64 9.35
N GLN A 84 12.77 -3.88 9.08
CA GLN A 84 12.15 -3.65 7.78
C GLN A 84 11.17 -2.48 7.81
N LEU A 85 11.31 -1.56 6.86
CA LEU A 85 10.27 -0.55 6.59
C LEU A 85 9.04 -1.20 5.95
N TYR A 86 7.86 -0.75 6.37
CA TYR A 86 6.61 -1.12 5.73
C TYR A 86 6.41 -0.28 4.45
N ILE A 87 6.86 -0.81 3.32
CA ILE A 87 6.78 -0.15 2.01
C ILE A 87 5.44 -0.51 1.35
N ARG A 88 4.49 0.43 1.35
CA ARG A 88 3.14 0.22 0.83
C ARG A 88 2.98 0.54 -0.67
N GLU A 89 3.81 1.42 -1.21
CA GLU A 89 3.71 1.89 -2.58
C GLU A 89 5.11 2.16 -3.15
N ALA A 90 5.31 1.77 -4.40
CA ALA A 90 6.52 2.03 -5.19
C ALA A 90 6.13 2.09 -6.68
N ARG A 91 7.03 1.62 -7.56
CA ARG A 91 6.78 1.51 -9.00
C ARG A 91 5.50 0.69 -9.25
N ARG A 92 4.71 1.16 -10.21
CA ARG A 92 3.54 0.46 -10.73
C ARG A 92 3.67 0.30 -12.23
N MET A 93 3.14 -0.81 -12.72
CA MET A 93 2.95 -1.05 -14.14
C MET A 93 1.94 -0.05 -14.71
N ILE A 94 2.05 0.28 -16.00
CA ILE A 94 1.00 1.01 -16.75
C ILE A 94 0.53 0.10 -17.87
N SER A 95 -0.69 -0.42 -17.76
CA SER A 95 -1.28 -1.35 -18.73
C SER A 95 -2.31 -0.67 -19.64
N ASP A 96 -2.97 -1.47 -20.48
CA ASP A 96 -4.12 -1.10 -21.31
C ASP A 96 -5.34 -0.68 -20.48
N TYR A 97 -5.38 -1.04 -19.19
CA TYR A 97 -6.35 -0.50 -18.24
C TYR A 97 -5.65 0.02 -16.98
N VAL A 98 -5.97 1.24 -16.59
CA VAL A 98 -5.50 1.87 -15.35
C VAL A 98 -6.70 2.03 -14.43
N MET A 99 -6.71 1.36 -13.28
CA MET A 99 -7.75 1.57 -12.27
C MET A 99 -7.67 3.01 -11.76
N THR A 100 -8.80 3.72 -11.69
CA THR A 100 -8.86 5.11 -11.23
C THR A 100 -9.92 5.29 -10.14
N GLN A 101 -9.98 6.49 -9.55
CA GLN A 101 -11.03 6.87 -8.59
C GLN A 101 -12.44 6.59 -9.12
N LYS A 102 -12.66 6.76 -10.44
CA LYS A 102 -13.95 6.45 -11.07
C LYS A 102 -14.37 5.00 -10.88
N ASN A 103 -13.41 4.07 -10.81
CA ASN A 103 -13.71 2.67 -10.51
C ASN A 103 -14.09 2.47 -9.05
N CYS A 104 -13.31 3.09 -8.15
CA CYS A 104 -13.57 3.04 -6.71
C CYS A 104 -14.96 3.59 -6.37
N GLU A 105 -15.38 4.67 -7.04
CA GLU A 105 -16.69 5.30 -6.89
C GLU A 105 -17.78 4.66 -7.76
N ARG A 106 -17.46 3.58 -8.50
CA ARG A 106 -18.35 2.89 -9.44
C ARG A 106 -19.00 3.79 -10.52
N ILE A 107 -18.39 4.93 -10.82
CA ILE A 107 -18.72 5.74 -12.01
C ILE A 107 -18.40 4.94 -13.28
N GLU A 108 -17.30 4.19 -13.25
CA GLU A 108 -16.92 3.25 -14.29
C GLU A 108 -16.81 1.83 -13.70
N VAL A 109 -17.64 0.91 -14.19
CA VAL A 109 -17.63 -0.49 -13.77
C VAL A 109 -17.01 -1.34 -14.86
N VAL A 110 -15.99 -2.10 -14.51
CA VAL A 110 -15.28 -2.97 -15.45
C VAL A 110 -16.11 -4.21 -15.76
N ASN A 111 -15.99 -4.72 -16.98
CA ASN A 111 -16.69 -5.93 -17.44
C ASN A 111 -15.84 -7.20 -17.33
N ASP A 112 -14.60 -7.06 -16.88
CA ASP A 112 -13.61 -8.12 -16.72
C ASP A 112 -13.09 -8.28 -15.27
N PRO A 113 -13.96 -8.36 -14.23
CA PRO A 113 -13.53 -8.50 -12.85
C PRO A 113 -12.71 -9.76 -12.57
N ILE A 114 -11.68 -9.62 -11.75
CA ILE A 114 -10.87 -10.72 -11.21
C ILE A 114 -10.71 -10.64 -9.69
N GLY A 115 -11.54 -9.85 -9.02
CA GLY A 115 -11.46 -9.57 -7.60
C GLY A 115 -12.18 -8.28 -7.26
N MET A 116 -12.43 -8.07 -5.96
CA MET A 116 -13.15 -6.91 -5.44
C MET A 116 -12.29 -6.18 -4.42
N ALA A 117 -12.26 -4.86 -4.49
CA ALA A 117 -11.72 -3.99 -3.43
C ALA A 117 -12.87 -3.22 -2.77
N ALA A 118 -12.70 -2.84 -1.50
CA ALA A 118 -13.75 -2.16 -0.74
C ALA A 118 -13.22 -1.15 0.29
N TYR A 119 -11.91 -0.99 0.38
CA TYR A 119 -11.31 -0.07 1.35
C TYR A 119 -11.51 1.38 0.92
N GLY A 120 -11.50 2.31 1.87
CA GLY A 120 -11.49 3.74 1.54
C GLY A 120 -10.29 4.10 0.67
N MET A 121 -10.42 5.14 -0.15
CA MET A 121 -9.28 5.72 -0.84
C MET A 121 -8.52 6.59 0.16
N ASP A 122 -7.44 6.06 0.73
CA ASP A 122 -6.60 6.76 1.70
C ASP A 122 -5.23 7.12 1.13
N SER A 123 -4.72 8.29 1.53
CA SER A 123 -3.31 8.66 1.38
C SER A 123 -2.92 9.55 2.56
N HIS A 124 -1.75 9.29 3.13
CA HIS A 124 -1.20 10.12 4.19
C HIS A 124 -0.68 11.45 3.62
N ASN A 125 -0.33 12.40 4.49
CA ASN A 125 0.31 13.65 4.07
C ASN A 125 1.59 13.37 3.24
N VAL A 126 1.65 13.92 2.03
CA VAL A 126 2.77 13.69 1.10
C VAL A 126 3.82 14.79 1.16
N ARG A 127 3.46 15.95 1.71
CA ARG A 127 4.34 17.11 1.82
C ARG A 127 4.06 17.93 3.07
N ARG A 128 5.12 18.51 3.62
CA ARG A 128 5.09 19.53 4.66
C ARG A 128 5.86 20.75 4.16
N TYR A 129 5.27 21.94 4.24
CA TYR A 129 5.86 23.17 3.72
C TYR A 129 5.52 24.37 4.62
N VAL A 130 6.23 25.48 4.43
CA VAL A 130 5.90 26.77 5.05
C VAL A 130 5.10 27.58 4.04
N ASN A 131 3.88 27.96 4.40
CA ASN A 131 2.99 28.75 3.54
C ASN A 131 3.44 30.22 3.46
N ASP A 132 2.80 31.01 2.60
CA ASP A 132 3.13 32.42 2.37
C ASP A 132 2.93 33.31 3.61
N LEU A 133 2.18 32.83 4.61
CA LEU A 133 1.96 33.50 5.89
C LEU A 133 3.00 33.10 6.96
N GLY A 134 3.95 32.23 6.63
CA GLY A 134 5.00 31.76 7.54
C GLY A 134 4.60 30.60 8.46
N PHE A 135 3.44 29.98 8.24
CA PHE A 135 2.99 28.82 9.02
C PHE A 135 3.37 27.49 8.36
N VAL A 136 3.61 26.48 9.19
CA VAL A 136 3.85 25.11 8.73
C VAL A 136 2.52 24.43 8.44
N GLU A 137 2.37 23.91 7.22
CA GLU A 137 1.20 23.17 6.75
C GLU A 137 1.61 21.82 6.16
N ASN A 138 0.67 20.87 6.19
CA ASN A 138 0.77 19.61 5.48
C ASN A 138 -0.29 19.55 4.38
N GLU A 139 0.02 18.89 3.27
CA GLU A 139 -0.92 18.64 2.17
C GLU A 139 -0.91 17.17 1.70
N GLY A 140 -1.94 16.82 0.93
CA GLY A 140 -2.06 15.53 0.23
C GLY A 140 -2.72 14.40 1.03
N ASN A 141 -3.13 14.65 2.28
CA ASN A 141 -3.92 13.66 3.01
C ASN A 141 -5.32 13.51 2.40
N VAL A 142 -5.68 12.29 2.02
CA VAL A 142 -6.99 11.93 1.45
C VAL A 142 -7.58 10.81 2.29
N GLU A 143 -8.86 10.91 2.64
CA GLU A 143 -9.62 9.89 3.38
C GLU A 143 -11.02 9.79 2.76
N ALA A 144 -11.10 9.29 1.54
CA ALA A 144 -12.34 9.26 0.78
C ALA A 144 -13.05 7.90 0.91
N TYR A 145 -14.32 7.94 1.30
CA TYR A 145 -15.14 6.75 1.49
C TYR A 145 -15.50 6.08 0.16
N VAL A 146 -15.54 4.74 0.16
CA VAL A 146 -16.03 3.93 -0.95
C VAL A 146 -17.37 3.33 -0.54
N GLU A 147 -18.43 3.65 -1.29
CA GLU A 147 -19.81 3.29 -0.90
C GLU A 147 -20.04 1.78 -0.85
N LYS A 148 -19.48 1.04 -1.82
CA LYS A 148 -19.67 -0.40 -2.01
C LYS A 148 -18.39 -1.00 -2.59
N PRO A 149 -18.12 -2.31 -2.37
CA PRO A 149 -17.01 -2.99 -3.03
C PRO A 149 -17.03 -2.74 -4.54
N PHE A 150 -15.91 -2.59 -5.22
CA PHE A 150 -15.81 -2.35 -6.65
C PHE A 150 -14.92 -3.40 -7.32
N PRO A 151 -15.20 -3.76 -8.59
CA PRO A 151 -14.43 -4.76 -9.31
C PRO A 151 -13.07 -4.25 -9.77
N ILE A 152 -12.06 -5.13 -9.72
CA ILE A 152 -10.71 -4.90 -10.25
C ILE A 152 -10.59 -5.59 -11.60
N SER A 153 -10.19 -4.83 -12.62
CA SER A 153 -10.08 -5.32 -14.01
C SER A 153 -8.94 -6.32 -14.15
N TYR A 154 -9.21 -7.40 -14.88
CA TYR A 154 -8.22 -8.33 -15.41
C TYR A 154 -7.04 -7.61 -16.08
N ARG A 155 -7.35 -6.63 -16.94
CA ARG A 155 -6.35 -5.86 -17.70
C ARG A 155 -5.44 -5.02 -16.82
N SER A 156 -5.83 -4.72 -15.58
CA SER A 156 -5.00 -3.92 -14.67
C SER A 156 -3.79 -4.68 -14.12
N ILE A 157 -3.81 -6.02 -14.12
CA ILE A 157 -2.74 -6.85 -13.55
C ILE A 157 -1.87 -7.54 -14.61
N ILE A 158 -2.09 -7.31 -15.89
CA ILE A 158 -1.22 -7.79 -16.98
C ILE A 158 -0.63 -6.58 -17.70
N PRO A 159 0.60 -6.65 -18.26
CA PRO A 159 1.18 -5.54 -19.01
C PRO A 159 0.55 -5.43 -20.40
N LYS A 160 0.91 -4.37 -21.14
CA LYS A 160 0.58 -4.31 -22.57
C LYS A 160 1.27 -5.46 -23.29
N LYS A 161 0.57 -6.09 -24.24
CA LYS A 161 1.12 -7.23 -24.99
C LYS A 161 2.46 -6.93 -25.66
N SER A 162 2.63 -5.72 -26.18
CA SER A 162 3.88 -5.26 -26.81
C SER A 162 5.08 -5.14 -25.86
N GLU A 163 4.85 -5.12 -24.54
CA GLU A 163 5.90 -5.00 -23.53
C GLU A 163 6.29 -6.37 -22.98
N CYS A 164 5.32 -7.26 -22.72
CA CYS A 164 5.55 -8.61 -22.22
C CYS A 164 4.30 -9.48 -22.36
N GLU A 165 4.43 -10.72 -22.82
CA GLU A 165 3.29 -11.61 -23.12
C GLU A 165 3.02 -12.65 -22.03
N ASN A 166 3.93 -12.82 -21.06
CA ASN A 166 3.92 -13.92 -20.09
C ASN A 166 4.09 -13.47 -18.63
N LEU A 167 3.70 -12.23 -18.32
CA LEU A 167 3.81 -11.64 -16.98
C LEU A 167 2.44 -11.30 -16.40
N VAL A 168 2.24 -11.60 -15.11
CA VAL A 168 1.08 -11.17 -14.31
C VAL A 168 1.58 -10.49 -13.04
N VAL A 169 1.03 -9.32 -12.71
CA VAL A 169 1.49 -8.38 -11.68
C VAL A 169 0.33 -8.04 -10.72
N PRO A 170 0.09 -8.85 -9.67
CA PRO A 170 -1.04 -8.65 -8.76
C PRO A 170 -0.86 -7.51 -7.74
N VAL A 171 0.39 -7.09 -7.48
CA VAL A 171 0.71 -6.10 -6.43
C VAL A 171 1.04 -4.74 -7.02
N CYS A 172 2.03 -4.66 -7.92
CA CYS A 172 2.39 -3.44 -8.64
C CYS A 172 1.47 -3.17 -9.84
N LEU A 173 0.18 -3.44 -9.68
CA LEU A 173 -0.81 -3.36 -10.75
C LEU A 173 -1.02 -1.94 -11.27
N SER A 174 -1.63 -1.84 -12.43
CA SER A 174 -1.92 -0.59 -13.14
C SER A 174 -3.08 0.16 -12.47
N ALA A 175 -2.73 1.16 -11.66
CA ALA A 175 -3.68 1.99 -10.92
C ALA A 175 -3.14 3.41 -10.69
N SER A 176 -4.05 4.40 -10.68
CA SER A 176 -3.74 5.74 -10.17
C SER A 176 -3.39 5.69 -8.69
N HIS A 177 -2.66 6.69 -8.18
CA HIS A 177 -2.31 6.76 -6.76
C HIS A 177 -3.53 6.63 -5.84
N ILE A 178 -4.62 7.34 -6.16
CA ILE A 178 -5.87 7.33 -5.38
C ILE A 178 -6.56 5.96 -5.41
N ALA A 179 -6.66 5.32 -6.58
CA ALA A 179 -7.28 4.00 -6.68
C ALA A 179 -6.44 2.94 -5.97
N PHE A 180 -5.11 3.04 -6.10
CA PHE A 180 -4.19 2.15 -5.42
C PHE A 180 -4.32 2.23 -3.91
N GLY A 181 -4.57 3.43 -3.36
CA GLY A 181 -4.92 3.68 -1.96
C GLY A 181 -5.94 2.66 -1.42
N SER A 182 -7.00 2.42 -2.19
CA SER A 182 -8.07 1.48 -1.87
C SER A 182 -7.74 0.01 -2.22
N ILE A 183 -7.06 -0.24 -3.33
CA ILE A 183 -6.78 -1.59 -3.84
C ILE A 183 -5.71 -2.32 -3.00
N ARG A 184 -4.72 -1.60 -2.47
CA ARG A 184 -3.48 -2.15 -1.89
C ARG A 184 -3.62 -2.88 -0.54
N MET A 185 -4.81 -3.36 -0.22
CA MET A 185 -5.06 -4.12 1.00
C MET A 185 -4.58 -5.57 0.82
N GLU A 186 -3.94 -6.12 1.84
CA GLU A 186 -3.45 -7.50 1.86
C GLU A 186 -4.50 -8.54 1.41
N PRO A 187 -5.77 -8.53 1.89
CA PRO A 187 -6.78 -9.47 1.40
C PRO A 187 -7.07 -9.33 -0.09
N VAL A 188 -7.00 -8.12 -0.64
CA VAL A 188 -7.18 -7.89 -2.08
C VAL A 188 -6.00 -8.47 -2.86
N PHE A 189 -4.76 -8.25 -2.40
CA PHE A 189 -3.59 -8.87 -3.02
C PHE A 189 -3.60 -10.39 -2.96
N MET A 190 -4.12 -10.99 -1.88
CA MET A 190 -4.31 -12.45 -1.81
C MET A 190 -5.28 -12.94 -2.90
N VAL A 191 -6.40 -12.25 -3.07
CA VAL A 191 -7.40 -12.55 -4.12
C VAL A 191 -6.80 -12.38 -5.52
N LEU A 192 -6.08 -11.28 -5.77
CA LEU A 192 -5.40 -11.05 -7.04
C LEU A 192 -4.28 -12.07 -7.29
N GLY A 193 -3.60 -12.54 -6.25
CA GLY A 193 -2.63 -13.63 -6.33
C GLY A 193 -3.25 -14.95 -6.79
N GLN A 194 -4.42 -15.31 -6.25
CA GLN A 194 -5.18 -16.47 -6.72
C GLN A 194 -5.62 -16.30 -8.18
N SER A 195 -6.16 -15.14 -8.55
CA SER A 195 -6.52 -14.84 -9.94
C SER A 195 -5.33 -14.98 -10.87
N SER A 196 -4.16 -14.46 -10.46
CA SER A 196 -2.93 -14.52 -11.24
C SER A 196 -2.49 -15.95 -11.51
N ALA A 197 -2.59 -16.84 -10.53
CA ALA A 197 -2.27 -18.26 -10.71
C ALA A 197 -3.20 -18.94 -11.73
N ILE A 198 -4.50 -18.62 -11.69
CA ILE A 198 -5.48 -19.16 -12.64
C ILE A 198 -5.21 -18.63 -14.07
N ILE A 199 -4.93 -17.33 -14.20
CA ILE A 199 -4.55 -16.69 -15.47
C ILE A 199 -3.32 -17.38 -16.06
N ALA A 200 -2.25 -17.51 -15.27
CA ALA A 200 -1.01 -18.13 -15.71
C ALA A 200 -1.23 -19.60 -16.14
N ASN A 201 -1.96 -20.38 -15.35
CA ASN A 201 -2.26 -21.78 -15.69
C ASN A 201 -3.02 -21.90 -17.02
N LEU A 202 -4.08 -21.11 -17.21
CA LEU A 202 -4.87 -21.15 -18.44
C LEU A 202 -4.08 -20.69 -19.67
N ALA A 203 -3.18 -19.71 -19.51
CA ALA A 203 -2.31 -19.23 -20.59
C ALA A 203 -1.31 -20.31 -21.00
N ILE A 204 -0.67 -20.97 -20.03
CA ILE A 204 0.28 -22.07 -20.25
C ILE A 204 -0.40 -23.26 -20.93
N GLU A 205 -1.57 -23.70 -20.43
CA GLU A 205 -2.31 -24.83 -21.02
C GLU A 205 -2.68 -24.61 -22.49
N LYS A 206 -2.87 -23.36 -22.89
CA LYS A 206 -3.27 -22.99 -24.25
C LYS A 206 -2.11 -22.55 -25.14
N ASP A 207 -0.92 -22.39 -24.58
CA ASP A 207 0.26 -21.83 -25.24
C ASP A 207 -0.04 -20.46 -25.88
N ILE A 208 -0.62 -19.54 -25.10
CA ILE A 208 -0.97 -18.18 -25.54
C ILE A 208 -0.44 -17.12 -24.59
N ALA A 209 -0.33 -15.89 -25.07
CA ALA A 209 -0.07 -14.73 -24.24
C ALA A 209 -1.19 -14.53 -23.20
N VAL A 210 -0.88 -14.00 -22.02
CA VAL A 210 -1.89 -13.74 -20.99
C VAL A 210 -3.00 -12.82 -21.54
N GLN A 211 -2.64 -11.82 -22.32
CA GLN A 211 -3.59 -10.86 -22.93
C GLN A 211 -4.60 -11.52 -23.88
N ASP A 212 -4.30 -12.69 -24.45
CA ASP A 212 -5.16 -13.40 -25.42
C ASP A 212 -6.18 -14.34 -24.75
N LEU A 213 -6.17 -14.43 -23.42
CA LEU A 213 -7.13 -15.27 -22.70
C LEU A 213 -8.56 -14.79 -22.89
N ASN A 214 -9.43 -15.74 -23.27
CA ASN A 214 -10.87 -15.49 -23.31
C ASN A 214 -11.40 -15.27 -21.88
N TYR A 215 -11.81 -14.03 -21.59
CA TYR A 215 -12.27 -13.66 -20.26
C TYR A 215 -13.46 -14.50 -19.76
N ASN A 216 -14.39 -14.94 -20.62
CA ASN A 216 -15.51 -15.78 -20.17
C ASN A 216 -15.03 -17.14 -19.64
N LYS A 217 -13.96 -17.69 -20.23
CA LYS A 217 -13.33 -18.91 -19.72
C LYS A 217 -12.65 -18.66 -18.38
N LEU A 218 -11.92 -17.55 -18.24
CA LEU A 218 -11.32 -17.14 -16.96
C LEU A 218 -12.39 -16.96 -15.87
N LYS A 219 -13.43 -16.16 -16.15
CA LYS A 219 -14.57 -15.90 -15.25
C LYS A 219 -15.19 -17.20 -14.74
N SER A 220 -15.43 -18.16 -15.64
CA SER A 220 -16.00 -19.46 -15.25
C SER A 220 -15.12 -20.21 -14.25
N VAL A 221 -13.79 -20.16 -14.40
CA VAL A 221 -12.86 -20.84 -13.48
C VAL A 221 -12.77 -20.08 -12.15
N LEU A 222 -12.75 -18.75 -12.17
CA LEU A 222 -12.75 -17.94 -10.94
C LEU A 222 -14.00 -18.24 -10.08
N ILE A 223 -15.18 -18.29 -10.70
CA ILE A 223 -16.43 -18.61 -10.01
C ILE A 223 -16.42 -20.04 -9.47
N ASP A 224 -15.93 -21.02 -10.24
CA ASP A 224 -15.75 -22.41 -9.77
C ASP A 224 -14.84 -22.49 -8.53
N LYS A 225 -13.84 -21.61 -8.44
CA LYS A 225 -12.96 -21.48 -7.26
C LYS A 225 -13.53 -20.60 -6.14
N GLY A 226 -14.81 -20.24 -6.21
CA GLY A 226 -15.53 -19.52 -5.15
C GLY A 226 -15.23 -18.02 -5.10
N GLN A 227 -14.68 -17.46 -6.17
CA GLN A 227 -14.32 -16.04 -6.21
C GLN A 227 -15.53 -15.14 -6.44
N ILE A 228 -15.60 -14.03 -5.70
CA ILE A 228 -16.65 -13.02 -5.84
C ILE A 228 -16.22 -11.99 -6.89
N LEU A 229 -17.08 -11.74 -7.88
CA LEU A 229 -16.81 -10.86 -9.03
C LEU A 229 -17.85 -9.75 -9.22
N GLU A 230 -18.92 -9.72 -8.42
CA GLU A 230 -20.00 -8.72 -8.48
C GLU A 230 -20.55 -8.37 -7.09
#